data_AF-A0A8J2UAX1-F1
#
_entry.id   AF-A0A8J2UAX1-F1
#
_cell.length_a   1.000
_cell.length_b   1.000
_cell.length_c   1.000
_cell.angle_alpha   90.00
_cell.angle_beta   90.00
_cell.angle_gamma   90.00
#
_symmetry.space_group_name_H-M   'P 1'
#
loop_
_entity.id
_entity.type
_entity.pdbx_description
1 polymer ?
#
loop_
_entity_poly.entity_id
_entity_poly.type
_entity_poly.pdbx_seq_one_letter_code
_entity_poly.pdbx_strand_id
1 'polypeptide(L)'
;MKRGKSPQPDGDDEGGAARRRELIRWAGLSTEVVASVGVSVWLGVKADKWLKLSFPILSWALPLLVIVVLLINLVKAGTNKKNGK
;
A
#
# COMPACT_ATOMS: atom_id res chain seq x y z
N MET A 1 -9.40 -50.98 -28.56
CA MET A 1 -9.10 -49.53 -28.73
C MET A 1 -8.50 -48.99 -27.42
N LYS A 2 -7.17 -48.82 -27.36
CA LYS A 2 -6.49 -48.19 -26.21
C LYS A 2 -6.44 -46.69 -26.49
N ARG A 3 -7.24 -45.89 -25.76
CA ARG A 3 -7.12 -44.42 -25.80
C ARG A 3 -5.77 -44.06 -25.17
N GLY A 4 -4.86 -43.55 -25.99
CA GLY A 4 -3.63 -42.95 -25.51
C GLY A 4 -3.95 -41.93 -24.45
N LYS A 5 -3.35 -42.11 -23.27
CA LYS A 5 -3.22 -41.05 -22.29
C LYS A 5 -2.33 -39.99 -22.95
N SER A 6 -2.92 -38.86 -23.35
CA SER A 6 -2.20 -37.71 -23.87
C SER A 6 -1.14 -37.29 -22.83
N PRO A 7 0.10 -36.98 -23.24
CA PRO A 7 1.09 -36.38 -22.35
C PRO A 7 0.51 -35.07 -21.80
N GLN A 8 0.25 -35.06 -20.50
CA GLN A 8 -0.14 -33.86 -19.78
C GLN A 8 1.15 -33.10 -19.48
N PRO A 9 1.33 -31.87 -20.00
CA PRO A 9 2.54 -31.11 -19.74
C PRO A 9 2.60 -30.79 -18.24
N ASP A 10 3.65 -31.28 -17.62
CA ASP A 10 4.19 -31.00 -16.30
C ASP A 10 4.54 -29.51 -16.19
N GLY A 11 3.56 -28.73 -15.74
CA GLY A 11 3.58 -27.27 -15.62
C GLY A 11 4.01 -26.76 -14.24
N ASP A 12 4.94 -27.44 -13.57
CA ASP A 12 5.39 -27.15 -12.20
C ASP A 12 6.39 -25.98 -12.08
N ASP A 13 6.95 -25.50 -13.19
CA ASP A 13 7.89 -24.36 -13.19
C ASP A 13 7.22 -22.97 -13.21
N GLU A 14 6.02 -22.83 -13.78
CA GLU A 14 5.31 -21.53 -13.84
C GLU A 14 4.71 -21.11 -12.49
N GLY A 15 4.29 -22.07 -11.67
CA GLY A 15 3.61 -21.79 -10.39
C GLY A 15 4.50 -21.10 -9.36
N GLY A 16 5.78 -21.47 -9.31
CA GLY A 16 6.76 -20.87 -8.39
C GLY A 16 7.12 -19.43 -8.76
N ALA A 17 7.30 -19.14 -10.05
CA ALA A 17 7.59 -17.80 -10.55
C ALA A 17 6.39 -16.85 -10.35
N ALA A 18 5.17 -17.32 -10.64
CA ALA A 18 3.95 -16.55 -10.42
C ALA A 18 3.73 -16.22 -8.93
N ARG A 19 3.91 -17.20 -8.03
CA ARG A 19 3.79 -16.98 -6.58
C ARG A 19 4.82 -15.98 -6.07
N ARG A 20 6.08 -16.09 -6.49
CA ARG A 20 7.14 -15.12 -6.12
C ARG A 20 6.80 -13.71 -6.59
N ARG A 21 6.31 -13.56 -7.82
CA ARG A 21 5.91 -12.25 -8.37
C ARG A 21 4.76 -11.63 -7.59
N GLU A 22 3.80 -12.44 -7.17
CA GLU A 22 2.70 -11.98 -6.33
C GLU A 22 3.19 -11.54 -4.95
N LEU A 23 4.04 -12.33 -4.29
CA LEU A 23 4.64 -11.97 -2.99
C LEU A 23 5.42 -10.65 -3.06
N ILE A 24 6.21 -10.44 -4.12
CA ILE A 24 6.95 -9.20 -4.35
C ILE A 24 5.99 -8.02 -4.56
N ARG A 25 4.87 -8.22 -5.27
CA ARG A 25 3.85 -7.19 -5.46
C ARG A 25 3.22 -6.77 -4.14
N TRP A 26 2.85 -7.73 -3.29
CA TRP A 26 2.29 -7.45 -1.97
C TRP A 26 3.30 -6.77 -1.04
N ALA A 27 4.56 -7.23 -1.06
CA ALA A 27 5.65 -6.61 -0.32
C ALA A 27 5.85 -5.15 -0.76
N GLY A 28 5.97 -4.88 -2.06
CA GLY A 28 6.14 -3.52 -2.59
C GLY A 28 5.00 -2.58 -2.21
N LEU A 29 3.75 -3.06 -2.27
CA LEU A 29 2.58 -2.26 -1.91
C LEU A 29 2.57 -1.91 -0.41
N SER A 30 2.96 -2.85 0.45
CA SER A 30 3.12 -2.58 1.89
C SER A 30 4.29 -1.63 2.18
N THR A 31 5.41 -1.79 1.47
CA THR A 31 6.59 -0.92 1.60
C THR A 31 6.28 0.51 1.17
N GLU A 32 5.51 0.72 0.11
CA GLU A 32 5.08 2.05 -0.33
C GLU A 32 4.25 2.75 0.75
N VAL A 33 3.32 2.04 1.39
CA VAL A 33 2.53 2.57 2.51
C VAL A 33 3.41 2.91 3.70
N VAL A 34 4.32 2.01 4.11
CA VAL A 34 5.22 2.27 5.26
C VAL A 34 6.19 3.41 4.95
N ALA A 35 6.75 3.46 3.74
CA ALA A 35 7.67 4.49 3.31
C ALA A 35 6.99 5.87 3.25
N SER A 36 5.79 5.96 2.67
CA SER A 36 5.04 7.22 2.62
C SER A 36 4.68 7.74 4.02
N VAL A 37 4.26 6.86 4.93
CA VAL A 37 4.00 7.22 6.34
C VAL A 37 5.28 7.66 7.04
N GLY A 38 6.37 6.91 6.90
CA GLY A 38 7.67 7.25 7.50
C GLY A 38 8.21 8.59 7.01
N VAL A 39 8.13 8.86 5.70
CA VAL A 39 8.54 10.13 5.10
C VAL A 39 7.67 11.28 5.59
N SER A 40 6.35 11.08 5.69
CA SER A 40 5.43 12.08 6.23
C SER A 40 5.79 12.45 7.66
N VAL A 41 5.97 11.47 8.55
CA VAL A 41 6.36 11.70 9.96
C VAL A 41 7.72 12.40 10.04
N TRP A 42 8.71 11.97 9.25
CA TRP A 42 10.04 12.58 9.25
C TRP A 42 10.02 14.04 8.78
N LEU A 43 9.26 14.34 7.71
CA LEU A 43 9.00 15.71 7.25
C LEU A 43 8.33 16.55 8.34
N GLY A 44 7.37 15.98 9.05
CA GLY A 44 6.68 16.62 10.17
C GLY A 44 7.62 17.02 11.30
N VAL A 45 8.46 16.09 11.75
CA VAL A 45 9.45 16.34 12.80
C VAL A 45 10.50 17.37 12.36
N LYS A 46 10.93 17.31 11.10
CA LYS A 46 11.90 18.28 10.54
C LYS A 46 11.31 19.68 10.42
N ALA A 47 10.04 19.79 10.00
CA ALA A 47 9.31 21.05 9.93
C ALA A 47 9.06 21.66 11.33
N ASP A 48 8.67 20.84 12.31
CA ASP A 48 8.45 21.27 13.71
C ASP A 48 9.73 21.87 14.32
N LYS A 49 10.88 21.22 14.08
CA LYS A 49 12.21 21.73 14.49
C LYS A 49 12.59 23.03 13.79
N TRP A 50 12.25 23.19 12.50
CA TRP A 50 12.52 24.42 11.75
C TRP A 50 11.67 25.60 12.25
N LEU A 51 10.43 25.35 12.65
CA LEU A 51 9.53 26.38 13.19
C LEU A 51 9.80 26.75 14.66
N LYS A 52 10.73 26.07 15.36
CA LYS A 52 11.06 26.32 16.79
C LYS A 52 9.83 26.32 17.70
N LEU A 53 8.82 25.52 17.38
CA LEU A 53 7.65 25.36 18.25
C LEU A 53 8.11 24.56 19.48
N SER A 54 8.15 25.20 20.66
CA SER A 54 8.55 24.55 21.93
C SER A 54 7.63 23.41 22.38
N PHE A 55 6.51 23.20 21.68
CA PHE A 55 5.56 22.12 21.93
C PHE A 55 5.53 21.23 20.68
N PRO A 56 5.68 19.89 20.82
CA PRO A 56 5.77 18.95 19.70
C PRO A 56 4.39 18.70 19.05
N ILE A 57 3.67 19.78 18.76
CA ILE A 57 2.30 19.75 18.22
C ILE A 57 2.30 19.19 16.81
N LEU A 58 3.30 19.47 15.96
CA LEU A 58 3.35 18.86 14.63
C LEU A 58 3.59 17.35 14.71
N SER A 59 4.32 16.86 15.72
CA SER A 59 4.53 15.41 15.92
C SER A 59 3.23 14.67 16.27
N TRP A 60 2.23 15.39 16.80
CA TRP A 60 0.86 14.88 17.06
C TRP A 60 -0.13 15.21 15.93
N ALA A 61 -0.04 16.41 15.37
CA ALA A 61 -0.95 16.91 14.35
C ALA A 61 -0.69 16.24 13.00
N LEU A 62 0.55 15.88 12.64
CA LEU A 62 0.82 15.14 11.40
C LEU A 62 0.19 13.75 11.37
N PRO A 63 0.42 12.85 12.36
CA PRO A 63 -0.22 11.55 12.33
C PRO A 63 -1.75 11.68 12.35
N LEU A 64 -2.29 12.67 13.08
CA LEU A 64 -3.72 12.99 13.05
C LEU A 64 -4.18 13.45 11.65
N LEU A 65 -3.42 14.30 10.98
CA LEU A 65 -3.72 14.80 9.64
C LEU A 65 -3.64 13.69 8.59
N VAL A 66 -2.70 12.76 8.70
CA VAL A 66 -2.62 11.56 7.86
C VAL A 66 -3.90 10.72 8.00
N ILE A 67 -4.39 10.52 9.22
CA ILE A 67 -5.66 9.83 9.47
C ILE A 67 -6.83 10.58 8.83
N VAL A 68 -6.91 11.90 8.98
CA VAL A 68 -7.96 12.72 8.37
C VAL A 68 -7.94 12.63 6.84
N VAL A 69 -6.75 12.71 6.21
CA VAL A 69 -6.60 12.58 4.76
C VAL A 69 -6.99 11.18 4.28
N LEU A 70 -6.60 10.12 5.00
CA LEU A 70 -7.03 8.75 4.74
C LEU A 70 -8.55 8.60 4.79
N LEU A 71 -9.20 9.18 5.80
CA LEU A 71 -10.66 9.17 5.92
C LEU A 71 -11.33 9.95 4.79
N ILE A 72 -10.82 11.12 4.43
CA ILE A 72 -11.33 11.91 3.30
C ILE A 72 -11.16 11.14 1.99
N ASN A 73 -10.01 10.51 1.76
CA ASN A 73 -9.78 9.69 0.56
C ASN A 73 -10.68 8.45 0.53
N LEU A 74 -10.89 7.79 1.67
CA LEU A 74 -11.79 6.64 1.78
C LEU A 74 -13.24 7.05 1.52
N VAL A 75 -13.69 8.18 2.08
CA VAL A 75 -15.04 8.72 1.87
C VAL A 75 -15.20 9.21 0.43
N LYS A 76 -14.21 9.88 -0.16
CA LYS A 76 -14.24 10.29 -1.57
C LYS A 76 -14.23 9.08 -2.49
N ALA A 77 -13.42 8.05 -2.22
CA ALA A 77 -13.41 6.82 -3.00
C ALA A 77 -14.74 6.05 -2.88
N GLY A 78 -15.32 6.00 -1.68
CA GLY A 78 -16.62 5.37 -1.43
C GLY A 78 -17.80 6.12 -2.05
N THR A 79 -17.80 7.45 -1.96
CA THR A 79 -18.86 8.33 -2.50
C THR A 79 -18.82 8.42 -4.03
N ASN A 80 -17.64 8.34 -4.66
CA ASN A 80 -17.54 8.33 -6.13
C ASN A 80 -18.03 7.02 -6.77
N LYS A 81 -18.42 6.01 -5.99
CA LYS A 81 -19.10 4.81 -6.48
C LYS A 81 -20.62 5.03 -6.61
N LYS A 82 -21.00 6.16 -7.20
CA LYS A 82 -22.39 6.51 -7.50
C LYS A 82 -22.56 7.13 -8.89
N ASN A 83 -21.95 6.52 -9.92
CA ASN A 83 -22.57 6.41 -11.24
C ASN A 83 -21.81 5.37 -12.06
N GLY A 84 -22.46 4.24 -12.38
CA GLY A 84 -21.81 3.15 -13.09
C GLY A 84 -22.55 1.82 -13.12
N LYS A 85 -23.88 1.83 -12.95
CA LYS A 85 -24.82 1.03 -13.75
C LYS A 85 -26.24 1.52 -13.53
#